data_AF-A0A671ST99-F1
#
_entry.id   AF-A0A671ST99-F1
#
_cell.length_a   1.000
_cell.length_b   1.000
_cell.length_c   1.000
_cell.angle_alpha   90.00
_cell.angle_beta   90.00
_cell.angle_gamma   90.00
#
_symmetry.space_group_name_H-M   'P 1'
#
loop_
_entity.id
_entity.type
_entity.pdbx_description
1 polymer ?
#
loop_
_entity_poly.entity_id
_entity_poly.type
_entity_poly.pdbx_seq_one_letter_code
_entity_poly.pdbx_strand_id
1 'polypeptide(L)'
;MSPSRLYTASVMSPLPLSSFNVSSNFCTEENVSECILYINQELSSLCFPPIFQNSDNIRDLDAVVALNNIHDLLQLHRRAVGMMEELEVEQLKSSSDLHYQHLTNSRLKDQLELSKKENMRLHERERQLETNLKTLQNCLKDTKEEVQRLQGIIASRATQYNHDIKRREREHNRVKERLNHLLVAKKENKQGMDVLNYVGRSDGRRCLWKTGKTESRHEGDMYKTLLNEFDNRQRELMVENIELKKVIQQMKREMVGVLNSKKMSQKEEKQSNDMDQTNSDDDELLKGHPEMSCDHAREKLTNSIRQQWRKLKHHVERLDSQASMVQDGDREEVISKQLHEEEMERLKLEIQQCKEFIQTQQQLLQQQLNTPCDEETAAVLNDSYMLEEKERLKEEWKVFEEQRKNFEMERRNFTEAAIRLGHERKCFEDDRAMWLKHQFLNTTFADQMKPQSRMADEFSKRDKVLPNLLFFSNTRGEIPGTNMNGNEVCKYLYEELSAYGHEY
;
A
#
# COMPACT_ATOMS: atom_id res chain seq x y z
N MET A 1 -15.56 16.75 38.99
CA MET A 1 -16.51 17.87 39.19
C MET A 1 -16.42 18.27 40.64
N SER A 2 -15.52 19.20 40.96
CA SER A 2 -15.32 19.77 42.29
C SER A 2 -15.33 21.28 42.13
N PRO A 3 -15.95 22.04 43.05
CA PRO A 3 -16.35 23.40 42.79
C PRO A 3 -15.13 24.33 42.82
N SER A 4 -14.98 25.10 41.75
CA SER A 4 -14.02 26.19 41.61
C SER A 4 -14.25 27.18 42.75
N ARG A 5 -13.35 27.19 43.74
CA ARG A 5 -13.26 28.29 44.71
C ARG A 5 -12.79 29.52 43.94
N LEU A 6 -13.71 30.45 43.73
CA LEU A 6 -13.41 31.81 43.30
C LEU A 6 -12.49 32.43 44.35
N TYR A 7 -11.18 32.38 44.11
CA TYR A 7 -10.23 33.27 44.77
C TYR A 7 -10.52 34.66 44.20
N THR A 8 -11.37 35.41 44.89
CA THR A 8 -11.42 36.86 44.76
C THR A 8 -10.05 37.36 45.19
N ALA A 9 -9.17 37.62 44.21
CA ALA A 9 -8.02 38.46 44.41
C ALA A 9 -8.55 39.79 44.94
N SER A 10 -8.40 40.02 46.25
CA SER A 10 -8.47 41.35 46.81
C SER A 10 -7.24 42.08 46.26
N VAL A 11 -7.39 42.62 45.06
CA VAL A 11 -6.52 43.65 44.54
C VAL A 11 -6.73 44.81 45.51
N MET A 12 -5.83 44.94 46.50
CA MET A 12 -5.64 46.26 47.08
C MET A 12 -5.23 47.14 45.91
N SER A 13 -6.14 48.00 45.49
CA SER A 13 -5.83 49.06 44.53
C SER A 13 -4.56 49.73 45.03
N PRO A 14 -3.51 49.87 44.20
CA PRO A 14 -2.40 50.72 44.57
C PRO A 14 -3.04 52.07 44.89
N LEU A 15 -2.79 52.58 46.10
CA LEU A 15 -3.16 53.95 46.40
C LEU A 15 -2.58 54.77 45.26
N PRO A 16 -3.42 55.46 44.46
CA PRO A 16 -2.87 56.30 43.42
C PRO A 16 -1.95 57.25 44.15
N LEU A 17 -0.71 57.37 43.68
CA LEU A 17 0.05 58.62 43.80
C LEU A 17 -0.74 59.67 42.99
N SER A 18 -1.94 59.97 43.48
CA SER A 18 -2.75 61.11 43.12
C SER A 18 -1.90 62.27 43.56
N SER A 19 -1.33 62.96 42.57
CA SER A 19 -0.86 64.34 42.62
C SER A 19 -1.36 65.02 43.89
N PHE A 20 -0.51 65.06 44.92
CA PHE A 20 -0.80 65.83 46.12
C PHE A 20 -1.01 67.27 45.65
N ASN A 21 -2.27 67.71 45.63
CA ASN A 21 -2.62 69.09 45.42
C ASN A 21 -2.08 69.87 46.63
N VAL A 22 -0.97 70.60 46.45
CA VAL A 22 -0.21 71.30 47.49
C VAL A 22 -0.92 72.58 47.97
N SER A 23 -2.26 72.62 48.02
CA SER A 23 -2.98 73.86 48.29
C SER A 23 -4.18 73.72 49.23
N SER A 24 -4.12 72.79 50.18
CA SER A 24 -5.02 72.80 51.34
C SER A 24 -4.14 72.75 52.59
N ASN A 25 -4.07 73.86 53.32
CA ASN A 25 -3.32 73.91 54.57
C ASN A 25 -4.06 73.07 55.61
N PHE A 26 -3.41 72.02 56.11
CA PHE A 26 -3.94 71.15 57.16
C PHE A 26 -4.31 71.93 58.44
N CYS A 27 -3.53 72.94 58.78
CA CYS A 27 -3.71 73.79 59.96
C CYS A 27 -3.92 75.26 59.55
N THR A 28 -4.94 75.91 60.10
CA THR A 28 -5.31 77.33 59.97
C THR A 28 -5.55 77.92 61.36
N GLU A 29 -5.56 79.24 61.50
CA GLU A 29 -5.72 79.89 62.82
C GLU A 29 -7.02 79.51 63.57
N GLU A 30 -8.05 79.07 62.83
CA GLU A 30 -9.35 78.70 63.38
C GLU A 30 -9.40 77.25 63.89
N ASN A 31 -8.53 76.36 63.41
CA ASN A 31 -8.58 74.91 63.72
C ASN A 31 -7.35 74.38 64.49
N VAL A 32 -6.46 75.27 64.93
CA VAL A 32 -5.19 74.92 65.59
C VAL A 32 -5.38 73.93 66.76
N SER A 33 -6.31 74.20 67.67
CA SER A 33 -6.54 73.34 68.84
C SER A 33 -7.01 71.93 68.46
N GLU A 34 -7.83 71.81 67.42
CA GLU A 34 -8.29 70.53 66.89
C GLU A 34 -7.15 69.77 66.19
N CYS A 35 -6.31 70.48 65.42
CA CYS A 35 -5.12 69.92 64.78
C CYS A 35 -4.09 69.42 65.81
N ILE A 36 -3.90 70.13 66.93
CA ILE A 36 -3.01 69.70 68.01
C ILE A 36 -3.48 68.37 68.62
N LEU A 37 -4.78 68.27 68.94
CA LEU A 37 -5.37 67.05 69.47
C LEU A 37 -5.25 65.89 68.48
N TYR A 38 -5.55 66.13 67.20
CA TYR A 38 -5.44 65.14 66.14
C TYR A 38 -4.00 64.63 65.99
N ILE A 39 -3.01 65.52 65.90
CA ILE A 39 -1.60 65.12 65.77
C ILE A 39 -1.14 64.32 66.99
N ASN A 40 -1.47 64.75 68.21
CA ASN A 40 -1.12 64.00 69.42
C ASN A 40 -1.78 62.61 69.44
N GLN A 41 -3.03 62.49 68.97
CA GLN A 41 -3.74 61.23 68.86
C GLN A 41 -3.11 60.30 67.81
N GLU A 42 -2.76 60.81 66.62
CA GLU A 42 -2.11 60.02 65.56
C GLU A 42 -0.69 59.61 65.93
N LEU A 43 0.06 60.47 66.61
CA LEU A 43 1.37 60.10 67.14
C LEU A 43 1.23 58.98 68.16
N SER A 44 0.26 59.09 69.08
CA SER A 44 -0.02 58.06 70.07
C SER A 44 -0.47 56.74 69.42
N SER A 45 -1.26 56.79 68.35
CA SER A 45 -1.69 55.59 67.60
C SER A 45 -0.50 54.86 66.96
N LEU A 46 0.51 55.62 66.53
CA LEU A 46 1.79 55.14 66.02
C LEU A 46 2.85 54.90 67.12
N CYS A 47 2.46 54.98 68.40
CA CYS A 47 3.31 54.79 69.58
C CYS A 47 4.42 55.84 69.79
N PHE A 48 4.24 57.05 69.28
CA PHE A 48 5.09 58.21 69.53
C PHE A 48 4.56 59.07 70.70
N PRO A 49 5.45 59.72 71.47
CA PRO A 49 5.05 60.66 72.52
C PRO A 49 4.35 61.91 71.94
N PRO A 50 3.37 62.52 72.66
CA PRO A 50 2.72 63.75 72.22
C PRO A 50 3.72 64.92 72.19
N ILE A 51 3.60 65.79 71.20
CA ILE A 51 4.53 66.91 70.99
C ILE A 51 4.06 68.19 71.70
N PHE A 52 2.75 68.31 71.91
CA PHE A 52 2.12 69.42 72.64
C PHE A 52 1.62 68.94 74.00
N GLN A 53 2.00 69.63 75.08
CA GLN A 53 1.61 69.25 76.44
C GLN A 53 0.22 69.79 76.83
N ASN A 54 -0.21 70.93 76.27
CA ASN A 54 -1.53 71.54 76.47
C ASN A 54 -2.24 71.82 75.14
N SER A 55 -3.56 71.66 75.08
CA SER A 55 -4.40 71.77 73.87
C SER A 55 -4.61 73.20 73.35
N ASP A 56 -4.22 74.20 74.11
CA ASP A 56 -4.74 75.56 73.94
C ASP A 56 -3.71 76.56 73.39
N ASN A 57 -2.43 76.17 73.26
CA ASN A 57 -1.40 77.11 72.79
C ASN A 57 -0.24 76.40 72.05
N ILE A 58 0.07 76.88 70.83
CA ILE A 58 1.22 76.44 70.01
C ILE A 58 2.55 76.64 70.78
N ARG A 59 2.59 77.56 71.74
CA ARG A 59 3.78 77.88 72.54
C ARG A 59 4.26 76.73 73.45
N ASP A 60 3.45 75.70 73.67
CA ASP A 60 3.78 74.54 74.50
C ASP A 60 4.34 73.35 73.68
N LEU A 61 4.92 73.64 72.52
CA LEU A 61 5.61 72.68 71.66
C LEU A 61 6.95 72.25 72.26
N ASP A 62 7.11 70.96 72.54
CA ASP A 62 8.43 70.39 72.85
C ASP A 62 9.20 70.13 71.56
N ALA A 63 10.10 71.06 71.20
CA ALA A 63 10.87 70.99 69.97
C ALA A 63 11.78 69.73 69.89
N VAL A 64 12.24 69.20 71.02
CA VAL A 64 13.12 68.01 71.03
C VAL A 64 12.29 66.76 70.74
N VAL A 65 11.13 66.62 71.40
CA VAL A 65 10.17 65.55 71.12
C VAL A 65 9.65 65.64 69.68
N ALA A 66 9.39 66.86 69.20
CA ALA A 66 8.98 67.11 67.82
C ALA A 66 10.02 66.60 66.81
N LEU A 67 11.29 66.99 66.97
CA LEU A 67 12.35 66.61 66.04
C LEU A 67 12.63 65.11 66.06
N ASN A 68 12.60 64.46 67.24
CA ASN A 68 12.77 63.01 67.36
C ASN A 68 11.59 62.27 66.71
N ASN A 69 10.34 62.68 66.98
CA ASN A 69 9.17 62.09 66.35
C ASN A 69 9.20 62.25 64.82
N ILE A 70 9.59 63.42 64.32
CA ILE A 70 9.75 63.65 62.87
C ILE A 70 10.82 62.72 62.31
N HIS A 71 11.96 62.59 62.98
CA HIS A 71 13.03 61.68 62.56
C HIS A 71 12.56 60.23 62.48
N ASP A 72 11.89 59.75 63.52
CA ASP A 72 11.42 58.38 63.61
C ASP A 72 10.28 58.10 62.63
N LEU A 73 9.36 59.06 62.41
CA LEU A 73 8.33 58.98 61.37
C LEU A 73 8.94 58.91 59.97
N LEU A 74 9.98 59.69 59.69
CA LEU A 74 10.71 59.61 58.42
C LEU A 74 11.40 58.26 58.26
N GLN A 75 11.99 57.71 59.32
CA GLN A 75 12.57 56.37 59.28
C GLN A 75 11.50 55.28 59.09
N LEU A 76 10.38 55.38 59.79
CA LEU A 76 9.25 54.47 59.67
C LEU A 76 8.70 54.49 58.24
N HIS A 77 8.49 55.68 57.67
CA HIS A 77 8.05 55.85 56.29
C HIS A 77 9.03 55.23 55.30
N ARG A 78 10.34 55.48 55.44
CA ARG A 78 11.36 54.85 54.57
C ARG A 78 11.35 53.32 54.66
N ARG A 79 11.21 52.77 55.88
CA ARG A 79 11.09 51.31 56.09
C ARG A 79 9.80 50.75 55.49
N ALA A 80 8.68 51.44 55.67
CA ALA A 80 7.38 51.03 55.12
C ALA A 80 7.38 51.04 53.59
N VAL A 81 7.98 52.06 52.96
CA VAL A 81 8.15 52.12 51.50
C VAL A 81 9.03 50.97 51.02
N GLY A 82 10.18 50.72 51.67
CA GLY A 82 11.04 49.59 51.31
C GLY A 82 10.33 48.23 51.43
N MET A 83 9.58 47.99 52.51
CA MET A 83 8.78 46.77 52.67
C MET A 83 7.68 46.66 51.60
N MET A 84 7.05 47.76 51.21
CA MET A 84 6.03 47.77 50.17
C MET A 84 6.63 47.40 48.81
N GLU A 85 7.80 47.96 48.47
CA GLU A 85 8.54 47.60 47.25
C GLU A 85 8.92 46.10 47.24
N GLU A 86 9.40 45.58 48.37
CA GLU A 86 9.71 44.14 48.52
C GLU A 86 8.47 43.25 48.32
N LEU A 87 7.33 43.63 48.89
CA LEU A 87 6.06 42.90 48.74
C LEU A 87 5.53 42.97 47.31
N GLU A 88 5.69 44.10 46.61
CA GLU A 88 5.32 44.23 45.20
C GLU A 88 6.17 43.31 44.31
N VAL A 89 7.48 43.21 44.57
CA VAL A 89 8.37 42.29 43.87
C VAL A 89 7.98 40.83 44.11
N GLU A 90 7.73 40.45 45.36
CA GLU A 90 7.32 39.08 45.70
C GLU A 90 5.94 38.74 45.10
N GLN A 91 5.02 39.71 45.06
CA GLN A 91 3.72 39.56 44.42
C GLN A 91 3.85 39.31 42.91
N LEU A 92 4.70 40.08 42.22
CA LEU A 92 4.97 39.88 40.79
C LEU A 92 5.60 38.51 40.52
N LYS A 93 6.57 38.10 41.35
CA LYS A 93 7.22 36.80 41.27
C LYS A 93 6.22 35.66 41.47
N SER A 94 5.44 35.70 42.55
CA SER A 94 4.39 34.72 42.83
C SER A 94 3.33 34.64 41.72
N SER A 95 2.93 35.79 41.14
CA SER A 95 2.01 35.81 40.00
C SER A 95 2.61 35.16 38.75
N SER A 96 3.90 35.35 38.51
CA SER A 96 4.61 34.73 37.38
C SER A 96 4.69 33.21 37.57
N ASP A 97 5.06 32.77 38.78
CA ASP A 97 5.13 31.36 39.14
C ASP A 97 3.76 30.68 38.99
N LEU A 98 2.69 31.31 39.48
CA LEU A 98 1.33 30.80 39.32
C LEU A 98 0.95 30.66 37.83
N HIS A 99 1.28 31.65 37.00
CA HIS A 99 1.01 31.59 35.56
C HIS A 99 1.77 30.43 34.89
N TYR A 100 3.04 30.25 35.24
CA TYR A 100 3.84 29.13 34.76
C TYR A 100 3.25 27.78 35.19
N GLN A 101 2.84 27.63 36.45
CA GLN A 101 2.18 26.42 36.95
C GLN A 101 0.85 26.16 36.23
N HIS A 102 0.07 27.19 35.91
CA HIS A 102 -1.15 27.04 35.13
C HIS A 102 -0.87 26.55 33.71
N LEU A 103 0.14 27.11 33.04
CA LEU A 103 0.53 26.71 31.69
C LEU A 103 1.00 25.24 31.65
N THR A 104 1.88 24.85 32.57
CA THR A 104 2.37 23.47 32.65
C THR A 104 1.25 22.50 33.01
N ASN A 105 0.35 22.87 33.93
CA ASN A 105 -0.82 22.06 34.28
C ASN A 105 -1.76 21.87 33.08
N SER A 106 -1.99 22.90 32.27
CA SER A 106 -2.79 22.80 31.05
C SER A 106 -2.15 21.83 30.05
N ARG A 107 -0.85 21.97 29.80
CA ARG A 107 -0.11 21.08 28.89
C ARG A 107 -0.17 19.62 29.35
N LEU A 108 0.01 19.36 30.65
CA LEU A 108 -0.06 18.01 31.21
C LEU A 108 -1.47 17.42 31.12
N LYS A 109 -2.52 18.23 31.26
CA LYS A 109 -3.90 17.79 31.04
C LYS A 109 -4.14 17.38 29.60
N ASP A 110 -3.67 18.16 28.63
CA ASP A 110 -3.83 17.84 27.21
C ASP A 110 -3.10 16.54 26.85
N GLN A 111 -1.86 16.36 27.34
CA GLN A 111 -1.12 15.11 27.18
C GLN A 111 -1.83 13.92 27.82
N LEU A 112 -2.42 14.08 29.01
CA LEU A 112 -3.19 13.05 29.67
C LEU A 112 -4.44 12.67 28.87
N GLU A 113 -5.15 13.64 28.30
CA GLU A 113 -6.31 13.38 27.45
C GLU A 113 -5.94 12.66 26.15
N LEU A 114 -4.83 13.06 25.51
CA LEU A 114 -4.31 12.38 24.32
C LEU A 114 -3.93 10.93 24.64
N SER A 115 -3.21 10.70 25.74
CA SER A 115 -2.85 9.37 26.21
C SER A 115 -4.08 8.50 26.50
N LYS A 116 -5.10 9.06 27.17
CA LYS A 116 -6.38 8.36 27.41
C LYS A 116 -7.09 7.97 26.12
N LYS A 117 -7.15 8.88 25.13
CA LYS A 117 -7.76 8.60 23.82
C LYS A 117 -7.02 7.49 23.07
N GLU A 118 -5.69 7.53 23.08
CA GLU A 118 -4.87 6.50 22.46
C GLU A 118 -5.02 5.14 23.17
N ASN A 119 -5.10 5.13 24.50
CA ASN A 119 -5.35 3.91 25.27
C ASN A 119 -6.70 3.28 24.91
N MET A 120 -7.78 4.07 24.83
CA MET A 120 -9.09 3.57 24.37
C MET A 120 -9.01 2.98 22.95
N ARG A 121 -8.27 3.61 22.04
CA ARG A 121 -8.06 3.10 20.68
C ARG A 121 -7.33 1.75 20.67
N LEU A 122 -6.29 1.62 21.48
CA LEU A 122 -5.53 0.37 21.61
C LEU A 122 -6.40 -0.73 22.22
N HIS A 123 -7.17 -0.43 23.26
CA HIS A 123 -8.06 -1.38 23.91
C HIS A 123 -9.16 -1.90 22.95
N GLU A 124 -9.70 -1.05 22.08
CA GLU A 124 -10.66 -1.48 21.06
C GLU A 124 -9.99 -2.35 19.98
N ARG A 125 -8.76 -2.03 19.58
CA ARG A 125 -7.99 -2.88 18.65
C ARG A 125 -7.66 -4.25 19.25
N GLU A 126 -7.30 -4.29 20.53
CA GLU A 126 -7.09 -5.53 21.28
C GLU A 126 -8.36 -6.37 21.31
N ARG A 127 -9.52 -5.76 21.64
CA ARG A 127 -10.82 -6.43 21.61
C ARG A 127 -11.12 -7.04 20.23
N GLN A 128 -10.86 -6.31 19.14
CA GLN A 128 -11.05 -6.80 17.78
C GLN A 128 -10.13 -7.99 17.47
N LEU A 129 -8.85 -7.91 17.84
CA LEU A 129 -7.90 -9.00 17.66
C LEU A 129 -8.29 -10.25 18.46
N GLU A 130 -8.77 -10.09 19.70
CA GLU A 130 -9.29 -11.21 20.49
C GLU A 130 -10.50 -11.87 19.83
N THR A 131 -11.42 -11.09 19.28
CA THR A 131 -12.57 -11.65 18.56
C THR A 131 -12.14 -12.41 17.31
N ASN A 132 -11.18 -11.87 16.55
CA ASN A 132 -10.62 -12.54 15.36
C ASN A 132 -9.86 -13.82 15.71
N LEU A 133 -9.14 -13.83 16.84
CA LEU A 133 -8.47 -15.04 17.33
C LEU A 133 -9.51 -16.12 17.65
N LYS A 134 -10.58 -15.77 18.37
CA LYS A 134 -11.67 -16.71 18.68
C LYS A 134 -12.34 -17.27 17.43
N THR A 135 -12.61 -16.45 16.42
CA THR A 135 -13.23 -16.93 15.17
C THR A 135 -12.29 -17.85 14.39
N LEU A 136 -11.01 -17.52 14.28
CA LEU A 136 -10.00 -18.36 13.64
C LEU A 136 -9.82 -19.69 14.39
N GLN A 137 -9.82 -19.66 15.73
CA GLN A 137 -9.73 -20.85 16.55
C GLN A 137 -10.92 -21.80 16.34
N ASN A 138 -12.13 -21.26 16.21
CA ASN A 138 -13.31 -22.05 15.87
C ASN A 138 -13.21 -22.64 14.46
N CYS A 139 -12.81 -21.86 13.46
CA CYS A 139 -12.63 -22.35 12.09
C CYS A 139 -11.55 -23.46 12.02
N LEU A 140 -10.46 -23.31 12.77
CA LEU A 140 -9.44 -24.34 12.89
C LEU A 140 -9.99 -25.62 13.55
N LYS A 141 -10.87 -25.49 14.54
CA LYS A 141 -11.52 -26.63 15.17
C LYS A 141 -12.43 -27.36 14.17
N ASP A 142 -13.29 -26.61 13.46
CA ASP A 142 -14.23 -27.17 12.48
C ASP A 142 -13.49 -27.91 11.35
N THR A 143 -12.41 -27.32 10.83
CA THR A 143 -11.58 -27.94 9.80
C THR A 143 -10.85 -29.20 10.31
N LYS A 144 -10.39 -29.23 11.57
CA LYS A 144 -9.83 -30.45 12.18
C LYS A 144 -10.87 -31.57 12.28
N GLU A 145 -12.08 -31.25 12.72
CA GLU A 145 -13.18 -32.20 12.81
C GLU A 145 -13.56 -32.76 11.43
N GLU A 146 -13.60 -31.90 10.41
CA GLU A 146 -13.87 -32.30 9.02
C GLU A 146 -12.77 -33.21 8.45
N VAL A 147 -11.50 -32.89 8.71
CA VAL A 147 -10.37 -33.75 8.31
C VAL A 147 -10.48 -35.12 8.98
N GLN A 148 -10.78 -35.18 10.29
CA GLN A 148 -10.97 -36.45 10.99
C GLN A 148 -12.14 -37.25 10.40
N ARG A 149 -13.26 -36.59 10.09
CA ARG A 149 -14.43 -37.21 9.46
C ARG A 149 -14.07 -37.81 8.09
N LEU A 150 -13.37 -37.05 7.24
CA LEU A 150 -12.92 -37.51 5.93
C LEU A 150 -11.92 -38.66 6.01
N GLN A 151 -10.97 -38.61 6.96
CA GLN A 151 -10.07 -39.72 7.24
C GLN A 151 -10.84 -40.99 7.61
N GLY A 152 -11.88 -40.88 8.44
CA GLY A 152 -12.79 -42.00 8.76
C GLY A 152 -13.47 -42.58 7.52
N ILE A 153 -13.95 -41.74 6.61
CA ILE A 153 -14.56 -42.17 5.34
C ILE A 153 -13.53 -42.88 4.45
N ILE A 154 -12.32 -42.33 4.33
CA ILE A 154 -11.25 -42.95 3.52
C ILE A 154 -10.89 -44.32 4.09
N ALA A 155 -10.72 -44.44 5.40
CA ALA A 155 -10.43 -45.71 6.06
C ALA A 155 -11.55 -46.74 5.83
N SER A 156 -12.81 -46.32 5.98
CA SER A 156 -13.99 -47.16 5.72
C SER A 156 -14.08 -47.61 4.25
N ARG A 157 -13.79 -46.72 3.29
CA ARG A 157 -13.72 -47.09 1.86
C ARG A 157 -12.59 -48.07 1.57
N ALA A 158 -11.43 -47.87 2.17
CA ALA A 158 -10.29 -48.78 2.00
C ALA A 158 -10.63 -50.19 2.51
N THR A 159 -11.31 -50.33 3.65
CA THR A 159 -11.75 -51.65 4.14
C THR A 159 -12.81 -52.27 3.23
N GLN A 160 -13.77 -51.48 2.74
CA GLN A 160 -14.78 -51.94 1.78
C GLN A 160 -14.15 -52.45 0.48
N TYR A 161 -13.24 -51.69 -0.14
CA TYR A 161 -12.56 -52.10 -1.36
C TYR A 161 -11.70 -53.35 -1.15
N ASN A 162 -11.00 -53.45 -0.02
CA ASN A 162 -10.27 -54.68 0.33
C ASN A 162 -11.19 -55.90 0.42
N HIS A 163 -12.39 -55.75 1.00
CA HIS A 163 -13.36 -56.83 1.05
C HIS A 163 -13.87 -57.21 -0.35
N ASP A 164 -14.17 -56.24 -1.20
CA ASP A 164 -14.66 -56.46 -2.57
C ASP A 164 -13.60 -57.09 -3.47
N ILE A 165 -12.34 -56.69 -3.35
CA ILE A 165 -11.21 -57.30 -4.07
C ILE A 165 -11.09 -58.77 -3.66
N LYS A 166 -11.05 -59.07 -2.35
CA LYS A 166 -11.00 -60.46 -1.85
C LYS A 166 -12.20 -61.28 -2.32
N ARG A 167 -13.40 -60.69 -2.40
CA ARG A 167 -14.58 -61.35 -2.95
C ARG A 167 -14.40 -61.69 -4.43
N ARG A 168 -13.94 -60.73 -5.23
CA ARG A 168 -13.71 -60.89 -6.66
C ARG A 168 -12.59 -61.90 -6.96
N GLU A 169 -11.52 -61.91 -6.17
CA GLU A 169 -10.45 -62.92 -6.25
C GLU A 169 -10.98 -64.33 -6.00
N ARG A 170 -11.84 -64.53 -4.99
CA ARG A 170 -12.47 -65.83 -4.75
C ARG A 170 -13.35 -66.27 -5.91
N GLU A 171 -14.12 -65.36 -6.52
CA GLU A 171 -14.94 -65.66 -7.70
C GLU A 171 -14.07 -65.98 -8.93
N HIS A 172 -12.99 -65.23 -9.14
CA HIS A 172 -12.03 -65.49 -10.20
C HIS A 172 -11.38 -66.87 -10.04
N ASN A 173 -10.95 -67.24 -8.83
CA ASN A 173 -10.37 -68.55 -8.55
C ASN A 173 -11.37 -69.68 -8.81
N ARG A 174 -12.65 -69.53 -8.41
CA ARG A 174 -13.69 -70.52 -8.74
C ARG A 174 -13.89 -70.71 -10.24
N VAL A 175 -13.90 -69.63 -11.02
CA VAL A 175 -14.03 -69.71 -12.49
C VAL A 175 -12.78 -70.34 -13.10
N LYS A 176 -11.60 -69.97 -12.63
CA LYS A 176 -10.31 -70.53 -13.06
C LYS A 176 -10.25 -72.04 -12.78
N GLU A 177 -10.67 -72.47 -11.60
CA GLU A 177 -10.77 -73.89 -11.25
C GLU A 177 -11.73 -74.62 -12.19
N ARG A 178 -12.96 -74.11 -12.40
CA ARG A 178 -13.93 -74.72 -13.33
C ARG A 178 -13.37 -74.84 -14.75
N LEU A 179 -12.69 -73.80 -15.25
CA LEU A 179 -12.05 -73.83 -16.56
C LEU A 179 -10.95 -74.89 -16.62
N ASN A 180 -10.10 -74.97 -15.60
CA ASN A 180 -9.05 -75.98 -15.52
C ASN A 180 -9.64 -77.40 -15.53
N HIS A 181 -10.72 -77.66 -14.78
CA HIS A 181 -11.42 -78.95 -14.81
C HIS A 181 -11.94 -79.27 -16.22
N LEU A 182 -12.54 -78.29 -16.92
CA LEU A 182 -13.03 -78.48 -18.30
C LEU A 182 -11.89 -78.74 -19.30
N LEU A 183 -10.75 -78.06 -19.15
CA LEU A 183 -9.57 -78.26 -20.00
C LEU A 183 -8.93 -79.64 -19.78
N VAL A 184 -8.83 -80.10 -18.53
CA VAL A 184 -8.35 -81.45 -18.21
C VAL A 184 -9.31 -82.51 -18.75
N ALA A 185 -10.63 -82.35 -18.54
CA ALA A 185 -11.64 -83.26 -19.06
C ALA A 185 -11.64 -83.34 -20.60
N LYS A 186 -11.37 -82.23 -21.31
CA LYS A 186 -11.19 -82.22 -22.77
C LYS A 186 -9.90 -82.90 -23.25
N LYS A 187 -8.85 -82.89 -22.45
CA LYS A 187 -7.59 -83.58 -22.79
C LYS A 187 -7.75 -85.10 -22.71
N GLU A 188 -8.59 -85.59 -21.80
CA GLU A 188 -8.94 -87.00 -21.67
C GLU A 188 -10.02 -87.45 -22.69
N ASN A 189 -10.96 -86.58 -23.06
CA ASN A 189 -11.92 -86.80 -24.15
C ASN A 189 -11.49 -86.12 -25.46
N LYS A 190 -10.46 -86.65 -26.13
CA LYS A 190 -10.12 -86.27 -27.52
C LYS A 190 -11.11 -86.90 -28.51
N GLN A 191 -12.33 -86.39 -28.56
CA GLN A 191 -13.23 -86.50 -29.71
C GLN A 191 -13.58 -85.08 -30.12
N GLY A 192 -13.01 -84.63 -31.24
CA GLY A 192 -13.31 -83.32 -31.81
C GLY A 192 -14.78 -83.27 -32.22
N MET A 193 -15.55 -82.38 -31.59
CA MET A 193 -16.84 -81.96 -32.12
C MET A 193 -16.62 -80.73 -32.98
N ASP A 194 -16.76 -80.89 -34.30
CA ASP A 194 -16.97 -79.78 -35.22
C ASP A 194 -18.39 -79.25 -35.03
N VAL A 195 -18.49 -78.00 -34.61
CA VAL A 195 -19.78 -77.31 -34.42
C VAL A 195 -20.26 -76.80 -35.79
N LEU A 196 -21.07 -77.61 -36.46
CA LEU A 196 -21.59 -77.34 -37.80
C LEU A 196 -22.80 -76.39 -37.85
N ASN A 197 -23.35 -75.95 -36.71
CA ASN A 197 -24.47 -75.02 -36.65
C ASN A 197 -24.20 -73.88 -35.66
N TYR A 198 -23.94 -72.69 -36.17
CA TYR A 198 -23.98 -71.46 -35.37
C TYR A 198 -25.44 -71.14 -35.03
N VAL A 199 -25.80 -71.21 -33.75
CA VAL A 199 -27.05 -70.61 -33.24
C VAL A 199 -26.88 -69.10 -33.22
N GLY A 200 -27.35 -68.44 -34.29
CA GLY A 200 -27.53 -66.99 -34.31
C GLY A 200 -28.68 -66.58 -33.37
N ARG A 201 -28.48 -65.53 -32.59
CA ARG A 201 -29.57 -64.92 -31.78
C ARG A 201 -30.67 -64.40 -32.71
N SER A 202 -31.91 -64.39 -32.23
CA SER A 202 -33.11 -63.95 -32.97
C SER A 202 -33.13 -62.48 -33.42
N ASP A 203 -32.18 -61.64 -32.98
CA ASP A 203 -31.97 -60.25 -33.44
C ASP A 203 -31.00 -60.13 -34.63
N GLY A 204 -30.45 -61.23 -35.15
CA GLY A 204 -29.56 -61.20 -36.34
C GLY A 204 -28.23 -60.45 -36.15
N ARG A 205 -27.99 -59.82 -34.99
CA ARG A 205 -26.70 -59.21 -34.65
C ARG A 205 -25.80 -60.21 -33.95
N ARG A 206 -24.64 -60.47 -34.57
CA ARG A 206 -23.53 -61.20 -33.96
C ARG A 206 -23.03 -60.40 -32.76
N CYS A 207 -22.79 -61.03 -31.61
CA CYS A 207 -21.94 -60.42 -30.58
C CYS A 207 -20.61 -60.08 -31.27
N LEU A 208 -20.31 -58.80 -31.39
CA LEU A 208 -19.08 -58.34 -32.01
C LEU A 208 -17.97 -58.70 -31.04
N TRP A 209 -17.36 -59.87 -31.26
CA TRP A 209 -16.04 -60.15 -30.73
C TRP A 209 -15.17 -58.94 -31.04
N LYS A 210 -14.30 -58.53 -30.08
CA LYS A 210 -13.28 -57.53 -30.35
C LYS A 210 -12.54 -57.98 -31.61
N THR A 211 -12.88 -57.35 -32.72
CA THR A 211 -12.30 -57.60 -34.04
C THR A 211 -11.55 -56.31 -34.35
N GLY A 212 -10.49 -56.38 -35.15
CA GLY A 212 -9.66 -55.19 -35.45
C GLY A 212 -10.46 -53.97 -35.94
N LYS A 213 -11.69 -54.15 -36.43
CA LYS A 213 -12.62 -53.04 -36.79
C LYS A 213 -13.21 -52.30 -35.57
N THR A 214 -13.46 -52.99 -34.46
CA THR A 214 -13.93 -52.37 -33.20
C THR A 214 -12.77 -51.75 -32.42
N GLU A 215 -11.59 -52.38 -32.42
CA GLU A 215 -10.37 -51.78 -31.86
C GLU A 215 -9.95 -50.56 -32.68
N SER A 216 -9.98 -50.61 -34.01
CA SER A 216 -9.72 -49.45 -34.88
C SER A 216 -10.68 -48.28 -34.63
N ARG A 217 -11.95 -48.54 -34.25
CA ARG A 217 -12.87 -47.47 -33.82
C ARG A 217 -12.51 -46.90 -32.44
N HIS A 218 -12.19 -47.74 -31.47
CA HIS A 218 -11.76 -47.28 -30.15
C HIS A 218 -10.40 -46.57 -30.18
N GLU A 219 -9.47 -47.03 -31.01
CA GLU A 219 -8.22 -46.35 -31.31
C GLU A 219 -8.48 -45.01 -32.00
N GLY A 220 -9.40 -44.96 -32.98
CA GLY A 220 -9.82 -43.71 -33.61
C GLY A 220 -10.40 -42.69 -32.60
N ASP A 221 -11.25 -43.12 -31.68
CA ASP A 221 -11.79 -42.27 -30.62
C ASP A 221 -10.72 -41.86 -29.59
N MET A 222 -9.76 -42.74 -29.30
CA MET A 222 -8.60 -42.45 -28.45
C MET A 222 -7.67 -41.43 -29.12
N TYR A 223 -7.32 -41.60 -30.39
CA TYR A 223 -6.53 -40.64 -31.17
C TYR A 223 -7.25 -39.29 -31.28
N LYS A 224 -8.57 -39.30 -31.46
CA LYS A 224 -9.38 -38.08 -31.47
C LYS A 224 -9.37 -37.36 -30.11
N THR A 225 -9.42 -38.11 -29.01
CA THR A 225 -9.32 -37.53 -27.66
C THR A 225 -7.94 -36.95 -27.42
N LEU A 226 -6.88 -37.68 -27.79
CA LEU A 226 -5.51 -37.23 -27.67
C LEU A 226 -5.23 -35.98 -28.53
N LEU A 227 -5.74 -35.95 -29.77
CA LEU A 227 -5.65 -34.77 -30.65
C LEU A 227 -6.39 -33.57 -30.04
N ASN A 228 -7.58 -33.78 -29.49
CA ASN A 228 -8.32 -32.71 -28.82
C ASN A 228 -7.57 -32.18 -27.58
N GLU A 229 -6.91 -33.06 -26.81
CA GLU A 229 -6.08 -32.67 -25.67
C GLU A 229 -4.85 -31.88 -26.13
N PHE A 230 -4.19 -32.28 -27.22
CA PHE A 230 -3.10 -31.51 -27.83
C PHE A 230 -3.57 -30.14 -28.34
N ASP A 231 -4.71 -30.07 -29.04
CA ASP A 231 -5.30 -28.81 -29.51
C ASP A 231 -5.70 -27.90 -28.34
N ASN A 232 -6.22 -28.48 -27.25
CA ASN A 232 -6.51 -27.75 -26.01
C ASN A 232 -5.22 -27.20 -25.40
N ARG A 233 -4.18 -28.02 -25.26
CA ARG A 233 -2.90 -27.61 -24.70
C ARG A 233 -2.21 -26.55 -25.57
N GLN A 234 -2.31 -26.66 -26.88
CA GLN A 234 -1.80 -25.66 -27.81
C GLN A 234 -2.52 -24.33 -27.67
N ARG A 235 -3.85 -24.34 -27.50
CA ARG A 235 -4.63 -23.13 -27.20
C ARG A 235 -4.23 -22.50 -25.86
N GLU A 236 -4.06 -23.30 -24.81
CA GLU A 236 -3.58 -22.81 -23.51
C GLU A 236 -2.20 -22.16 -23.61
N LEU A 237 -1.26 -22.82 -24.30
CA LEU A 237 0.08 -22.27 -24.53
C LEU A 237 0.05 -20.98 -25.35
N MET A 238 -0.86 -20.85 -26.33
CA MET A 238 -1.04 -19.61 -27.07
C MET A 238 -1.54 -18.47 -26.17
N VAL A 239 -2.48 -18.75 -25.26
CA VAL A 239 -2.98 -17.77 -24.28
C VAL A 239 -1.86 -17.35 -23.33
N GLU A 240 -1.13 -18.31 -22.76
CA GLU A 240 0.02 -18.06 -21.88
C GLU A 240 1.09 -17.22 -22.60
N ASN A 241 1.38 -17.52 -23.87
CA ASN A 241 2.34 -16.75 -24.66
C ASN A 241 1.87 -15.30 -24.88
N ILE A 242 0.57 -15.08 -25.11
CA ILE A 242 -0.01 -13.74 -25.20
C ILE A 242 0.13 -13.00 -23.87
N GLU A 243 -0.14 -13.66 -22.75
CA GLU A 243 0.01 -13.09 -21.41
C GLU A 243 1.47 -12.74 -21.10
N LEU A 244 2.42 -13.64 -21.39
CA LEU A 244 3.85 -13.38 -21.24
C LEU A 244 4.30 -12.19 -22.09
N LYS A 245 3.82 -12.08 -23.33
CA LYS A 245 4.08 -10.90 -24.19
C LYS A 245 3.54 -9.62 -23.58
N LYS A 246 2.33 -9.64 -22.99
CA LYS A 246 1.77 -8.48 -22.29
C LYS A 246 2.60 -8.08 -21.08
N VAL A 247 3.05 -9.05 -20.28
CA VAL A 247 3.92 -8.79 -19.12
C VAL A 247 5.27 -8.21 -19.56
N ILE A 248 5.90 -8.76 -20.60
CA ILE A 248 7.15 -8.22 -21.15
C ILE A 248 6.96 -6.79 -21.68
N GLN A 249 5.85 -6.51 -22.38
CA GLN A 249 5.53 -5.15 -22.84
C GLN A 249 5.30 -4.19 -21.66
N GLN A 250 4.63 -4.65 -20.60
CA GLN A 250 4.43 -3.88 -19.38
C GLN A 250 5.76 -3.56 -18.69
N MET A 251 6.61 -4.57 -18.47
CA MET A 251 7.95 -4.40 -17.90
C MET A 251 8.80 -3.45 -18.76
N LYS A 252 8.72 -3.54 -20.10
CA LYS A 252 9.38 -2.59 -21.00
C LYS A 252 8.88 -1.15 -20.79
N ARG A 253 7.56 -0.94 -20.65
CA ARG A 253 6.99 0.38 -20.38
C ARG A 253 7.46 0.93 -19.03
N GLU A 254 7.47 0.11 -18.00
CA GLU A 254 7.94 0.49 -16.65
C GLU A 254 9.44 0.80 -16.65
N MET A 255 10.28 -0.04 -17.25
CA MET A 255 11.72 0.23 -17.37
C MET A 255 11.99 1.53 -18.14
N VAL A 256 11.27 1.78 -19.24
CA VAL A 256 11.39 3.04 -19.99
C VAL A 256 10.92 4.22 -19.13
N GLY A 257 9.85 4.06 -18.34
CA GLY A 257 9.40 5.05 -17.37
C GLY A 257 10.46 5.40 -16.33
N VAL A 258 11.10 4.39 -15.73
CA VAL A 258 12.18 4.55 -14.74
C VAL A 258 13.45 5.15 -15.35
N LEU A 259 13.80 4.77 -16.58
CA LEU A 259 14.97 5.31 -17.28
C LEU A 259 14.74 6.74 -17.77
N ASN A 260 13.51 7.09 -18.17
CA ASN A 260 13.15 8.44 -18.60
C ASN A 260 12.94 9.41 -17.41
N SER A 261 12.42 8.94 -16.27
CA SER A 261 12.35 9.76 -15.05
C SER A 261 13.75 10.13 -14.55
N LYS A 262 14.72 9.23 -14.70
CA LYS A 262 16.14 9.49 -14.41
C LYS A 262 16.79 10.52 -15.35
N LYS A 263 16.25 10.71 -16.56
CA LYS A 263 16.64 11.81 -17.47
C LYS A 263 16.01 13.16 -17.13
N MET A 264 14.87 13.19 -16.44
CA MET A 264 14.24 14.44 -16.01
C MET A 264 14.80 14.95 -14.67
N SER A 265 15.17 14.08 -13.73
CA SER A 265 15.86 14.49 -12.48
C SER A 265 17.30 14.96 -12.66
N GLN A 266 17.91 14.83 -13.85
CA GLN A 266 19.24 15.38 -14.15
C GLN A 266 19.20 16.69 -14.96
N LYS A 267 18.01 17.25 -15.25
CA LYS A 267 17.87 18.44 -16.11
C LYS A 267 17.28 19.68 -15.43
N GLU A 268 17.11 19.68 -14.11
CA GLU A 268 16.67 20.86 -13.33
C GLU A 268 17.80 21.56 -12.54
N GLU A 269 19.02 21.02 -12.51
CA GLU A 269 20.20 21.72 -12.01
C GLU A 269 21.24 21.91 -13.13
N LYS A 270 20.98 22.89 -14.00
CA LYS A 270 21.98 23.72 -14.69
C LYS A 270 21.25 24.69 -15.63
N GLN A 271 20.88 25.85 -15.09
CA GLN A 271 20.77 27.07 -15.89
C GLN A 271 22.17 27.62 -16.11
N SER A 272 22.58 27.75 -17.37
CA SER A 272 23.44 28.85 -17.86
C SER A 272 23.50 28.80 -19.38
N ASN A 273 22.98 29.84 -20.02
CA ASN A 273 23.39 30.46 -21.30
C ASN A 273 24.21 29.60 -22.29
N ASP A 274 23.69 29.37 -23.50
CA ASP A 274 24.12 30.15 -24.68
C ASP A 274 23.22 29.83 -25.91
N MET A 275 23.12 30.83 -26.78
CA MET A 275 22.42 30.83 -28.07
C MET A 275 22.93 29.75 -29.03
N ASP A 276 22.04 29.13 -29.84
CA ASP A 276 21.87 29.57 -31.22
C ASP A 276 20.68 28.92 -31.94
N GLN A 277 20.20 29.65 -32.95
CA GLN A 277 19.04 29.41 -33.78
C GLN A 277 19.27 28.30 -34.82
N THR A 278 18.23 27.50 -35.13
CA THR A 278 17.68 27.44 -36.50
C THR A 278 16.32 26.77 -36.52
N ASN A 279 15.36 27.46 -37.14
CA ASN A 279 14.03 26.99 -37.47
C ASN A 279 14.05 25.95 -38.59
N SER A 280 13.15 24.97 -38.53
CA SER A 280 12.46 24.45 -39.72
C SER A 280 11.14 23.82 -39.27
N ASP A 281 10.06 24.56 -39.48
CA ASP A 281 8.72 23.99 -39.62
C ASP A 281 8.70 23.09 -40.87
N ASP A 282 8.10 21.90 -40.79
CA ASP A 282 6.92 21.59 -41.61
C ASP A 282 6.24 20.29 -41.13
N ASP A 283 4.92 20.40 -41.00
CA ASP A 283 3.98 19.31 -40.84
C ASP A 283 3.93 18.48 -42.15
N GLU A 284 4.36 17.22 -42.13
CA GLU A 284 3.93 16.26 -43.16
C GLU A 284 3.68 14.87 -42.55
N LEU A 285 2.39 14.64 -42.30
CA LEU A 285 1.65 13.49 -42.81
C LEU A 285 2.33 12.12 -42.66
N LEU A 286 1.91 11.38 -41.63
CA LEU A 286 1.16 10.14 -41.80
C LEU A 286 1.44 9.36 -43.12
N LYS A 287 2.69 8.93 -43.32
CA LYS A 287 3.05 7.94 -44.34
C LYS A 287 3.77 6.82 -43.63
N GLY A 288 3.14 5.65 -43.73
CA GLY A 288 3.49 4.43 -43.03
C GLY A 288 4.99 4.30 -42.83
N HIS A 289 5.40 4.30 -41.56
CA HIS A 289 6.59 3.58 -41.18
C HIS A 289 6.43 2.21 -41.84
N PRO A 290 7.34 1.80 -42.75
CA PRO A 290 7.27 0.46 -43.30
C PRO A 290 7.15 -0.43 -42.09
N GLU A 291 6.14 -1.29 -42.04
CA GLU A 291 6.08 -2.35 -41.06
C GLU A 291 7.41 -3.09 -41.22
N MET A 292 8.39 -2.70 -40.39
CA MET A 292 9.73 -3.21 -40.47
C MET A 292 9.51 -4.65 -40.11
N SER A 293 9.57 -5.53 -41.12
CA SER A 293 9.43 -6.97 -40.91
C SER A 293 10.18 -7.31 -39.63
N CYS A 294 9.64 -8.21 -38.82
CA CYS A 294 10.30 -8.65 -37.60
C CYS A 294 11.78 -9.03 -37.90
N ASP A 295 12.06 -9.48 -39.12
CA ASP A 295 13.39 -9.73 -39.66
C ASP A 295 14.25 -8.46 -39.78
N HIS A 296 13.69 -7.35 -40.25
CA HIS A 296 14.35 -6.07 -40.40
C HIS A 296 14.62 -5.39 -39.03
N ALA A 297 13.73 -5.59 -38.05
CA ALA A 297 13.97 -5.17 -36.66
C ALA A 297 15.05 -6.03 -35.98
N ARG A 298 15.01 -7.35 -36.20
CA ARG A 298 16.02 -8.31 -35.75
C ARG A 298 17.38 -8.04 -36.39
N GLU A 299 17.40 -7.68 -37.67
CA GLU A 299 18.61 -7.32 -38.42
C GLU A 299 19.18 -5.98 -37.93
N LYS A 300 18.35 -4.97 -37.69
CA LYS A 300 18.80 -3.71 -37.06
C LYS A 300 19.39 -3.94 -35.67
N LEU A 301 18.78 -4.79 -34.85
CA LEU A 301 19.31 -5.16 -33.54
C LEU A 301 20.63 -5.93 -33.66
N THR A 302 20.70 -6.90 -34.56
CA THR A 302 21.90 -7.71 -34.81
C THR A 302 23.04 -6.83 -35.33
N ASN A 303 22.74 -5.89 -36.22
CA ASN A 303 23.72 -4.94 -36.76
C ASN A 303 24.18 -3.95 -35.69
N SER A 304 23.27 -3.50 -34.80
CA SER A 304 23.62 -2.69 -33.64
C SER A 304 24.56 -3.44 -32.68
N ILE A 305 24.25 -4.69 -32.34
CA ILE A 305 25.11 -5.54 -31.49
C ILE A 305 26.46 -5.77 -32.17
N ARG A 306 26.49 -6.09 -33.46
CA ARG A 306 27.75 -6.23 -34.22
C ARG A 306 28.55 -4.94 -34.26
N GLN A 307 27.90 -3.78 -34.31
CA GLN A 307 28.58 -2.49 -34.30
C GLN A 307 29.15 -2.17 -32.92
N GLN A 308 28.40 -2.45 -31.84
CA GLN A 308 28.88 -2.31 -30.47
C GLN A 308 30.02 -3.29 -30.18
N TRP A 309 29.92 -4.53 -30.66
CA TRP A 309 31.00 -5.51 -30.57
C TRP A 309 32.25 -5.06 -31.33
N ARG A 310 32.11 -4.50 -32.53
CA ARG A 310 33.25 -3.92 -33.26
C ARG A 310 33.88 -2.75 -32.50
N LYS A 311 33.09 -1.86 -31.91
CA LYS A 311 33.59 -0.75 -31.07
C LYS A 311 34.34 -1.26 -29.85
N LEU A 312 33.78 -2.25 -29.15
CA LEU A 312 34.40 -2.87 -27.98
C LEU A 312 35.69 -3.60 -28.39
N LYS A 313 35.64 -4.42 -29.44
CA LYS A 313 36.80 -5.12 -29.98
C LYS A 313 37.91 -4.13 -30.35
N HIS A 314 37.57 -3.04 -31.04
CA HIS A 314 38.55 -2.02 -31.38
C HIS A 314 39.10 -1.29 -30.16
N HIS A 315 38.26 -1.08 -29.13
CA HIS A 315 38.70 -0.50 -27.87
C HIS A 315 39.65 -1.42 -27.12
N VAL A 316 39.38 -2.73 -27.11
CA VAL A 316 40.22 -3.78 -26.53
C VAL A 316 41.51 -3.94 -27.33
N GLU A 317 41.44 -4.01 -28.66
CA GLU A 317 42.62 -4.03 -29.54
C GLU A 317 43.47 -2.77 -29.36
N ARG A 318 42.84 -1.60 -29.11
CA ARG A 318 43.56 -0.37 -28.79
C ARG A 318 44.20 -0.43 -27.41
N LEU A 319 43.53 -0.98 -26.39
CA LEU A 319 44.11 -1.21 -25.06
C LEU A 319 45.26 -2.22 -25.12
N ASP A 320 45.13 -3.26 -25.94
CA ASP A 320 46.14 -4.29 -26.17
C ASP A 320 47.33 -3.74 -26.95
N SER A 321 47.08 -2.91 -27.97
CA SER A 321 48.13 -2.18 -28.69
C SER A 321 48.79 -1.12 -27.81
N GLN A 322 48.05 -0.52 -26.87
CA GLN A 322 48.57 0.40 -25.88
C GLN A 322 49.37 -0.33 -24.78
N ALA A 323 49.02 -1.59 -24.49
CA ALA A 323 49.78 -2.49 -23.64
C ALA A 323 51.01 -3.08 -24.36
N SER A 324 50.96 -3.28 -25.67
CA SER A 324 52.11 -3.75 -26.46
C SER A 324 53.06 -2.60 -26.83
N MET A 325 52.58 -1.36 -26.97
CA MET A 325 53.42 -0.14 -27.00
C MET A 325 54.19 0.08 -25.70
N VAL A 326 53.80 -0.59 -24.59
CA VAL A 326 54.56 -0.61 -23.32
C VAL A 326 55.62 -1.73 -23.31
N GLN A 327 55.65 -2.63 -24.30
CA GLN A 327 56.57 -3.78 -24.32
C GLN A 327 57.72 -3.70 -25.34
N ASP A 328 57.75 -2.74 -26.27
CA ASP A 328 58.78 -2.74 -27.33
C ASP A 328 59.51 -1.41 -27.53
N GLY A 329 59.78 -0.71 -26.42
CA GLY A 329 60.52 0.55 -26.43
C GLY A 329 61.25 0.82 -25.11
N ASP A 330 62.29 0.03 -24.84
CA ASP A 330 63.43 0.28 -23.94
C ASP A 330 63.36 1.54 -23.04
N ARG A 331 62.99 1.34 -21.76
CA ARG A 331 63.47 2.05 -20.55
C ARG A 331 62.61 1.69 -19.33
N GLU A 332 63.18 0.87 -18.44
CA GLU A 332 63.36 1.25 -17.04
C GLU A 332 62.22 2.05 -16.37
N GLU A 333 61.09 1.42 -16.04
CA GLU A 333 60.28 1.86 -14.89
C GLU A 333 59.47 0.68 -14.31
N VAL A 334 60.24 -0.27 -13.78
CA VAL A 334 59.88 -1.00 -12.57
C VAL A 334 59.26 0.02 -11.61
N ILE A 335 57.97 -0.12 -11.27
CA ILE A 335 57.40 0.56 -10.09
C ILE A 335 58.37 0.25 -8.96
N SER A 336 59.16 1.28 -8.57
CA SER A 336 60.38 1.07 -7.81
C SER A 336 60.04 0.21 -6.60
N LYS A 337 60.81 -0.86 -6.37
CA LYS A 337 60.62 -1.74 -5.21
C LYS A 337 60.46 -0.93 -3.91
N GLN A 338 61.09 0.24 -3.90
CA GLN A 338 60.98 1.28 -2.89
C GLN A 338 59.57 1.89 -2.75
N LEU A 339 58.86 2.21 -3.84
CA LEU A 339 57.47 2.71 -3.78
C LEU A 339 56.52 1.66 -3.20
N HIS A 340 56.73 0.37 -3.51
CA HIS A 340 55.93 -0.71 -2.92
C HIS A 340 56.22 -0.89 -1.42
N GLU A 341 57.48 -0.71 -1.00
CA GLU A 341 57.88 -0.78 0.40
C GLU A 341 57.35 0.43 1.20
N GLU A 342 57.38 1.62 0.61
CA GLU A 342 56.74 2.83 1.16
C GLU A 342 55.21 2.69 1.27
N GLU A 343 54.57 2.05 0.27
CA GLU A 343 53.14 1.72 0.30
C GLU A 343 52.79 0.76 1.45
N MET A 344 53.61 -0.28 1.65
CA MET A 344 53.42 -1.21 2.76
C MET A 344 53.62 -0.55 4.12
N GLU A 345 54.64 0.29 4.29
CA GLU A 345 54.84 1.01 5.55
C GLU A 345 53.72 2.00 5.82
N ARG A 346 53.18 2.66 4.79
CA ARG A 346 51.99 3.52 4.93
C ARG A 346 50.78 2.73 5.40
N LEU A 347 50.48 1.59 4.77
CA LEU A 347 49.35 0.74 5.15
C LEU A 347 49.50 0.18 6.57
N LYS A 348 50.71 -0.17 7.00
CA LYS A 348 50.97 -0.56 8.39
C LYS A 348 50.67 0.58 9.37
N LEU A 349 51.05 1.80 9.01
CA LEU A 349 50.79 2.99 9.84
C LEU A 349 49.29 3.30 9.91
N GLU A 350 48.55 3.19 8.79
CA GLU A 350 47.09 3.32 8.76
C GLU A 350 46.41 2.25 9.60
N ILE A 351 46.84 0.99 9.51
CA ILE A 351 46.31 -0.10 10.35
C ILE A 351 46.58 0.18 11.83
N GLN A 352 47.76 0.71 12.16
CA GLN A 352 48.11 1.07 13.53
C GLN A 352 47.24 2.23 14.04
N GLN A 353 47.01 3.26 13.22
CA GLN A 353 46.08 4.35 13.53
C GLN A 353 44.65 3.86 13.69
N CYS A 354 44.18 2.93 12.85
CA CYS A 354 42.86 2.32 13.00
C CYS A 354 42.77 1.54 14.32
N LYS A 355 43.82 0.80 14.72
CA LYS A 355 43.85 0.09 16.00
C LYS A 355 43.78 1.04 17.18
N GLU A 356 44.56 2.12 17.14
CA GLU A 356 44.53 3.17 18.17
C GLU A 356 43.15 3.83 18.22
N PHE A 357 42.56 4.15 17.07
CA PHE A 357 41.21 4.71 17.00
C PHE A 357 40.16 3.77 17.60
N ILE A 358 40.23 2.47 17.29
CA ILE A 358 39.35 1.45 17.88
C ILE A 358 39.57 1.37 19.39
N GLN A 359 40.81 1.42 19.89
CA GLN A 359 41.10 1.44 21.32
C GLN A 359 40.53 2.68 22.01
N THR A 360 40.69 3.86 21.40
CA THR A 360 40.13 5.12 21.92
C THR A 360 38.61 5.09 21.90
N GLN A 361 37.99 4.56 20.84
CA GLN A 361 36.54 4.36 20.76
C GLN A 361 36.05 3.40 21.84
N GLN A 362 36.77 2.30 22.09
CA GLN A 362 36.45 1.35 23.16
C GLN A 362 36.57 2.00 24.54
N GLN A 363 37.63 2.79 24.77
CA GLN A 363 37.78 3.55 26.02
C GLN A 363 36.68 4.59 26.20
N LEU A 364 36.28 5.30 25.14
CA LEU A 364 35.19 6.27 25.20
C LEU A 364 33.85 5.59 25.47
N LEU A 365 33.56 4.44 24.84
CA LEU A 365 32.38 3.62 25.11
C LEU A 365 32.36 3.14 26.55
N GLN A 366 33.50 2.67 27.06
CA GLN A 366 33.63 2.22 28.43
C GLN A 366 33.53 3.39 29.42
N GLN A 367 33.98 4.58 29.04
CA GLN A 367 33.79 5.82 29.80
C GLN A 367 32.32 6.27 29.77
N GLN A 368 31.60 6.16 28.65
CA GLN A 368 30.16 6.45 28.57
C GLN A 368 29.31 5.49 29.40
N LEU A 369 29.71 4.21 29.48
CA LEU A 369 29.06 3.22 30.35
C LEU A 369 29.35 3.43 31.84
N ASN A 370 30.50 4.01 32.18
CA ASN A 370 30.93 4.27 33.56
C ASN A 370 30.66 5.71 34.04
N THR A 371 30.28 6.63 33.13
CA THR A 371 29.86 7.98 33.48
C THR A 371 28.37 7.90 33.82
N PRO A 372 27.91 8.40 34.98
CA PRO A 372 26.48 8.55 35.24
C PRO A 372 25.95 9.63 34.30
N CYS A 373 25.63 9.24 33.07
CA CYS A 373 24.85 10.05 32.16
C CYS A 373 23.44 10.08 32.72
N ASP A 374 22.86 11.27 32.93
CA ASP A 374 21.49 11.41 33.41
C ASP A 374 20.57 10.58 32.51
N GLU A 375 20.07 9.48 33.07
CA GLU A 375 19.14 8.51 32.46
C GLU A 375 17.96 9.22 31.77
N GLU A 376 17.58 10.39 32.29
CA GLU A 376 16.52 11.25 31.81
C GLU A 376 16.80 11.84 30.41
N THR A 377 18.03 12.25 30.10
CA THR A 377 18.35 12.85 28.80
C THR A 377 18.43 11.79 27.70
N ALA A 378 19.00 10.63 28.02
CA ALA A 378 19.06 9.49 27.09
C ALA A 378 17.66 8.89 26.86
N ALA A 379 16.80 8.87 27.89
CA ALA A 379 15.41 8.45 27.76
C ALA A 379 14.62 9.39 26.83
N VAL A 380 14.73 10.72 26.99
CA VAL A 380 13.99 11.71 26.18
C VAL A 380 14.34 11.63 24.69
N LEU A 381 15.61 11.45 24.34
CA LEU A 381 16.02 11.33 22.93
C LEU A 381 15.55 10.02 22.29
N ASN A 382 15.62 8.90 23.04
CA ASN A 382 15.06 7.63 22.58
C ASN A 382 13.53 7.70 22.45
N ASP A 383 12.84 8.31 23.41
CA ASP A 383 11.39 8.45 23.38
C ASP A 383 10.95 9.32 22.19
N SER A 384 11.69 10.40 21.88
CA SER A 384 11.42 11.27 20.72
C SER A 384 11.54 10.53 19.38
N TYR A 385 12.61 9.75 19.18
CA TYR A 385 12.81 8.99 17.94
C TYR A 385 11.77 7.86 17.80
N MET A 386 11.47 7.16 18.89
CA MET A 386 10.45 6.11 18.91
C MET A 386 9.03 6.68 18.69
N LEU A 387 8.78 7.93 19.10
CA LEU A 387 7.51 8.61 18.84
C LEU A 387 7.34 8.94 17.35
N GLU A 388 8.37 9.48 16.71
CA GLU A 388 8.36 9.83 15.28
C GLU A 388 8.18 8.57 14.42
N GLU A 389 8.92 7.50 14.72
CA GLU A 389 8.79 6.21 14.07
C GLU A 389 7.37 5.64 14.24
N LYS A 390 6.81 5.72 15.45
CA LYS A 390 5.44 5.27 15.75
C LYS A 390 4.39 6.09 15.01
N GLU A 391 4.60 7.40 14.85
CA GLU A 391 3.70 8.29 14.12
C GLU A 391 3.74 7.99 12.62
N ARG A 392 4.94 7.81 12.04
CA ARG A 392 5.10 7.40 10.65
C ARG A 392 4.43 6.06 10.36
N LEU A 393 4.63 5.06 11.21
CA LEU A 393 3.94 3.76 11.06
C LEU A 393 2.42 3.89 11.18
N LYS A 394 1.91 4.83 11.99
CA LYS A 394 0.48 5.09 12.12
C LYS A 394 -0.09 5.68 10.84
N GLU A 395 0.67 6.54 10.16
CA GLU A 395 0.30 7.11 8.85
C GLU A 395 0.33 6.05 7.74
N GLU A 396 1.42 5.27 7.64
CA GLU A 396 1.52 4.15 6.69
C GLU A 396 0.37 3.15 6.89
N TRP A 397 0.02 2.85 8.14
CA TRP A 397 -1.09 1.96 8.46
C TRP A 397 -2.45 2.53 8.04
N LYS A 398 -2.67 3.85 8.15
CA LYS A 398 -3.89 4.50 7.65
C LYS A 398 -3.99 4.38 6.13
N VAL A 399 -2.90 4.63 5.42
CA VAL A 399 -2.84 4.51 3.96
C VAL A 399 -3.13 3.07 3.52
N PHE A 400 -2.55 2.08 4.21
CA PHE A 400 -2.80 0.68 3.93
C PHE A 400 -4.26 0.28 4.17
N GLU A 401 -4.86 0.76 5.26
CA GLU A 401 -6.26 0.50 5.59
C GLU A 401 -7.23 1.15 4.57
N GLU A 402 -6.88 2.32 4.05
CA GLU A 402 -7.63 2.98 2.99
C GLU A 402 -7.54 2.22 1.66
N GLN A 403 -6.34 1.75 1.28
CA GLN A 403 -6.16 0.87 0.12
C GLN A 403 -6.97 -0.42 0.27
N ARG A 404 -6.94 -1.05 1.45
CA ARG A 404 -7.73 -2.25 1.74
C ARG A 404 -9.23 -2.01 1.54
N LYS A 405 -9.76 -0.87 2.02
CA LYS A 405 -11.15 -0.50 1.81
C LYS A 405 -11.49 -0.28 0.34
N ASN A 406 -10.58 0.35 -0.43
CA ASN A 406 -10.76 0.55 -1.86
C ASN A 406 -10.82 -0.78 -2.62
N PHE A 407 -9.89 -1.71 -2.35
CA PHE A 407 -9.92 -3.04 -2.95
C PHE A 407 -11.19 -3.81 -2.58
N GLU A 408 -11.67 -3.68 -1.33
CA GLU A 408 -12.92 -4.29 -0.89
C GLU A 408 -14.14 -3.72 -1.66
N MET A 409 -14.13 -2.41 -1.92
CA MET A 409 -15.18 -1.74 -2.69
C MET A 409 -15.14 -2.15 -4.16
N GLU A 410 -13.96 -2.13 -4.78
CA GLU A 410 -13.76 -2.61 -6.15
C GLU A 410 -14.21 -4.06 -6.29
N ARG A 411 -13.83 -4.93 -5.36
CA ARG A 411 -14.25 -6.34 -5.36
C ARG A 411 -15.77 -6.49 -5.32
N ARG A 412 -16.47 -5.69 -4.52
CA ARG A 412 -17.94 -5.68 -4.52
C ARG A 412 -18.50 -5.20 -5.86
N ASN A 413 -17.97 -4.11 -6.41
CA ASN A 413 -18.40 -3.57 -7.70
C ASN A 413 -18.19 -4.57 -8.84
N PHE A 414 -17.05 -5.26 -8.87
CA PHE A 414 -16.77 -6.32 -9.85
C PHE A 414 -17.73 -7.51 -9.70
N THR A 415 -18.01 -7.91 -8.46
CA THR A 415 -18.96 -9.00 -8.17
C THR A 415 -20.36 -8.63 -8.63
N GLU A 416 -20.81 -7.40 -8.35
CA GLU A 416 -22.11 -6.90 -8.77
C GLU A 416 -22.22 -6.78 -10.29
N ALA A 417 -21.18 -6.26 -10.95
CA ALA A 417 -21.12 -6.18 -12.41
C ALA A 417 -21.17 -7.58 -13.06
N ALA A 418 -20.49 -8.58 -12.48
CA ALA A 418 -20.54 -9.95 -12.96
C ALA A 418 -21.94 -10.58 -12.79
N ILE A 419 -22.61 -10.33 -11.65
CA ILE A 419 -24.00 -10.77 -11.43
C ILE A 419 -24.94 -10.11 -12.45
N ARG A 420 -24.78 -8.81 -12.68
CA ARG A 420 -25.59 -8.06 -13.64
C ARG A 420 -25.41 -8.57 -15.07
N LEU A 421 -24.17 -8.79 -15.50
CA LEU A 421 -23.86 -9.42 -16.79
C LEU A 421 -24.45 -10.83 -16.90
N GLY A 422 -24.46 -11.58 -15.79
CA GLY A 422 -25.13 -12.88 -15.71
C GLY A 422 -26.64 -12.78 -15.96
N HIS A 423 -27.31 -11.81 -15.36
CA HIS A 423 -28.74 -11.55 -15.61
C HIS A 423 -29.00 -11.12 -17.06
N GLU A 424 -28.21 -10.18 -17.59
CA GLU A 424 -28.34 -9.70 -18.97
C GLU A 424 -28.12 -10.83 -19.98
N ARG A 425 -27.13 -11.71 -19.77
CA ARG A 425 -26.90 -12.90 -20.60
C ARG A 425 -28.08 -13.86 -20.54
N LYS A 426 -28.62 -14.12 -19.35
CA LYS A 426 -29.80 -14.99 -19.18
C LYS A 426 -31.01 -14.43 -19.92
N CYS A 427 -31.31 -13.14 -19.77
CA CYS A 427 -32.40 -12.49 -20.49
C CYS A 427 -32.21 -12.62 -22.01
N PHE A 428 -30.99 -12.43 -22.51
CA PHE A 428 -30.69 -12.58 -23.94
C PHE A 428 -30.88 -14.02 -24.43
N GLU A 429 -30.48 -15.01 -23.64
CA GLU A 429 -30.71 -16.43 -23.94
C GLU A 429 -32.20 -16.78 -23.94
N ASP A 430 -32.97 -16.25 -22.99
CA ASP A 430 -34.42 -16.41 -22.91
C ASP A 430 -35.11 -15.76 -24.12
N ASP A 431 -34.74 -14.54 -24.50
CA ASP A 431 -35.25 -13.86 -25.70
C ASP A 431 -34.92 -14.62 -26.98
N ARG A 432 -33.71 -15.16 -27.09
CA ARG A 432 -33.30 -16.02 -28.21
C ARG A 432 -34.12 -17.32 -28.24
N ALA A 433 -34.38 -17.93 -27.09
CA ALA A 433 -35.20 -19.13 -26.99
C ALA A 433 -36.67 -18.84 -27.37
N MET A 434 -37.22 -17.69 -26.94
CA MET A 434 -38.54 -17.23 -27.34
C MET A 434 -38.61 -16.95 -28.84
N TRP A 435 -37.58 -16.31 -29.40
CA TRP A 435 -37.48 -16.06 -30.84
C TRP A 435 -37.42 -17.36 -31.64
N LEU A 436 -36.60 -18.33 -31.23
CA LEU A 436 -36.54 -19.66 -31.85
C LEU A 436 -37.86 -20.42 -31.74
N LYS A 437 -38.52 -20.34 -30.58
CA LYS A 437 -39.86 -20.91 -30.37
C LYS A 437 -40.88 -20.26 -31.32
N HIS A 438 -40.85 -18.94 -31.46
CA HIS A 438 -41.74 -18.21 -32.36
C HIS A 438 -41.45 -18.54 -33.83
N GLN A 439 -40.18 -18.63 -34.23
CA GLN A 439 -39.78 -19.10 -35.56
C GLN A 439 -40.31 -20.51 -35.81
N PHE A 440 -40.06 -21.46 -34.90
CA PHE A 440 -40.52 -22.84 -35.02
C PHE A 440 -42.05 -22.94 -35.13
N LEU A 441 -42.79 -22.25 -34.27
CA LEU A 441 -44.25 -22.24 -34.31
C LEU A 441 -44.76 -21.61 -35.61
N ASN A 442 -44.19 -20.49 -36.05
CA ASN A 442 -44.65 -19.84 -37.27
C ASN A 442 -44.27 -20.60 -38.55
N THR A 443 -43.11 -21.25 -38.62
CA THR A 443 -42.75 -22.08 -39.79
C THR A 443 -43.53 -23.39 -39.83
N THR A 444 -43.83 -23.98 -38.67
CA THR A 444 -44.54 -25.28 -38.60
C THR A 444 -46.03 -25.11 -38.90
N PHE A 445 -46.63 -23.96 -38.61
CA PHE A 445 -48.05 -23.68 -38.91
C PHE A 445 -48.29 -22.88 -40.20
N ALA A 446 -47.34 -22.08 -40.69
CA ALA A 446 -47.50 -21.35 -41.96
C ALA A 446 -47.46 -22.26 -43.20
N ASP A 447 -46.77 -23.42 -43.14
CA ASP A 447 -46.77 -24.40 -44.23
C ASP A 447 -48.05 -25.25 -44.29
N GLN A 448 -48.87 -25.27 -43.23
CA GLN A 448 -50.16 -25.97 -43.24
C GLN A 448 -51.34 -25.09 -43.72
N MET A 449 -51.12 -23.78 -43.92
CA MET A 449 -52.19 -22.82 -44.26
C MET A 449 -51.87 -21.98 -45.52
N LYS A 450 -51.33 -22.60 -46.57
CA LYS A 450 -51.34 -22.01 -47.93
C LYS A 450 -52.39 -22.69 -48.81
N PRO A 451 -53.49 -22.00 -49.17
CA PRO A 451 -54.36 -22.42 -50.26
C PRO A 451 -53.60 -22.27 -51.59
N GLN A 452 -53.75 -23.28 -52.46
CA GLN A 452 -53.25 -23.27 -53.83
C GLN A 452 -53.68 -22.00 -54.58
N SER A 453 -52.68 -21.23 -55.02
CA SER A 453 -52.85 -20.09 -55.92
C SER A 453 -53.34 -20.52 -57.31
N ARG A 454 -54.35 -19.81 -57.82
CA ARG A 454 -54.59 -19.66 -59.26
C ARG A 454 -54.79 -18.18 -59.61
N MET A 455 -53.86 -17.70 -60.44
CA MET A 455 -54.03 -16.79 -61.59
C MET A 455 -54.33 -15.29 -61.40
N ALA A 456 -53.52 -14.53 -62.17
CA ALA A 456 -53.82 -13.35 -62.99
C ALA A 456 -53.71 -11.91 -62.40
N ASP A 457 -52.75 -11.19 -62.99
CA ASP A 457 -52.78 -9.84 -63.58
C ASP A 457 -53.31 -8.60 -62.82
N GLU A 458 -52.36 -7.67 -62.63
CA GLU A 458 -52.30 -6.27 -63.12
C GLU A 458 -53.32 -5.18 -62.74
N PHE A 459 -52.75 -3.99 -62.45
CA PHE A 459 -53.29 -2.62 -62.40
C PHE A 459 -54.23 -2.18 -61.24
N SER A 460 -53.73 -1.26 -60.39
CA SER A 460 -54.08 0.19 -60.43
C SER A 460 -53.89 0.90 -59.07
N LYS A 461 -53.40 2.14 -59.17
CA LYS A 461 -53.20 3.15 -58.11
C LYS A 461 -54.51 3.55 -57.38
N ARG A 462 -54.46 3.75 -56.05
CA ARG A 462 -54.57 5.05 -55.33
C ARG A 462 -55.05 4.93 -53.87
N ASP A 463 -54.24 5.56 -53.01
CA ASP A 463 -54.54 6.43 -51.86
C ASP A 463 -55.32 5.98 -50.61
N LYS A 464 -54.75 6.47 -49.48
CA LYS A 464 -55.31 6.73 -48.12
C LYS A 464 -55.14 5.57 -47.12
N VAL A 465 -54.59 5.72 -45.91
CA VAL A 465 -54.27 6.86 -45.02
C VAL A 465 -53.30 6.31 -43.95
N LEU A 466 -52.23 7.05 -43.63
CA LEU A 466 -51.40 6.85 -42.43
C LEU A 466 -52.03 7.55 -41.22
N PRO A 467 -51.72 7.10 -39.99
CA PRO A 467 -51.11 8.06 -39.07
C PRO A 467 -49.81 7.48 -38.48
N ASN A 468 -48.70 8.18 -38.74
CA ASN A 468 -47.99 9.02 -37.78
C ASN A 468 -47.16 8.24 -36.73
N LEU A 469 -45.85 8.20 -36.97
CA LEU A 469 -44.90 8.63 -35.95
C LEU A 469 -43.76 9.40 -36.61
N LEU A 470 -43.75 10.70 -36.31
CA LEU A 470 -42.78 11.69 -36.73
C LEU A 470 -41.45 11.48 -35.99
N PHE A 471 -40.35 11.55 -36.76
CA PHE A 471 -39.04 12.06 -36.35
C PHE A 471 -39.21 13.48 -35.76
N PHE A 472 -38.49 13.98 -34.75
CA PHE A 472 -37.05 14.21 -34.57
C PHE A 472 -36.86 14.49 -33.05
N SER A 473 -35.74 14.16 -32.39
CA SER A 473 -34.47 14.84 -32.60
C SER A 473 -33.36 14.16 -31.78
N ASN A 474 -32.20 14.12 -32.41
CA ASN A 474 -30.93 13.67 -31.88
C ASN A 474 -30.16 14.90 -31.41
N THR A 475 -29.60 14.90 -30.20
CA THR A 475 -28.50 15.78 -29.82
C THR A 475 -27.32 14.92 -29.36
N ARG A 476 -26.22 15.13 -30.09
CA ARG A 476 -24.89 14.56 -29.92
C ARG A 476 -24.29 14.85 -28.54
N GLY A 477 -23.58 13.85 -28.03
CA GLY A 477 -22.35 14.00 -27.24
C GLY A 477 -21.42 12.84 -27.60
N GLU A 478 -20.37 13.12 -28.38
CA GLU A 478 -19.21 12.25 -28.65
C GLU A 478 -18.44 11.99 -27.32
N ILE A 479 -17.66 10.92 -27.10
CA ILE A 479 -16.35 10.56 -27.70
C ILE A 479 -16.04 9.03 -27.44
N PRO A 480 -14.93 8.41 -27.94
CA PRO A 480 -14.93 7.48 -29.06
C PRO A 480 -14.53 6.03 -28.71
N GLY A 481 -15.09 5.07 -29.46
CA GLY A 481 -14.58 3.70 -29.54
C GLY A 481 -14.27 3.36 -30.99
N THR A 482 -13.03 2.98 -31.28
CA THR A 482 -12.63 2.38 -32.56
C THR A 482 -12.80 0.86 -32.50
N ASN A 483 -13.62 0.41 -33.44
CA ASN A 483 -13.88 -0.97 -33.83
C ASN A 483 -12.68 -1.54 -34.60
N MET A 484 -12.47 -2.85 -34.61
CA MET A 484 -12.06 -3.58 -35.81
C MET A 484 -12.29 -5.09 -35.64
N ASN A 485 -12.84 -5.69 -36.68
CA ASN A 485 -13.06 -7.11 -36.86
C ASN A 485 -12.40 -7.54 -38.18
N GLY A 486 -11.72 -8.70 -38.17
CA GLY A 486 -11.82 -9.69 -39.26
C GLY A 486 -10.90 -9.60 -40.49
N ASN A 487 -10.01 -10.60 -40.57
CA ASN A 487 -9.45 -11.27 -41.76
C ASN A 487 -8.39 -10.55 -42.61
N GLU A 488 -7.13 -10.97 -42.43
CA GLU A 488 -6.21 -11.38 -43.52
C GLU A 488 -4.84 -11.81 -42.94
N VAL A 489 -4.66 -13.08 -42.53
CA VAL A 489 -3.31 -13.67 -42.45
C VAL A 489 -3.36 -15.17 -42.82
N CYS A 490 -3.64 -15.43 -44.10
CA CYS A 490 -3.27 -16.67 -44.77
C CYS A 490 -2.17 -16.33 -45.78
N LYS A 491 -0.91 -16.28 -45.34
CA LYS A 491 0.24 -16.43 -46.25
C LYS A 491 1.52 -16.66 -45.47
N TYR A 492 2.29 -17.65 -45.92
CA TYR A 492 3.66 -18.00 -45.53
C TYR A 492 3.85 -18.96 -44.35
N LEU A 493 3.22 -20.13 -44.48
CA LEU A 493 3.79 -21.42 -44.11
C LEU A 493 4.44 -22.06 -45.36
N TYR A 494 5.66 -21.67 -45.78
CA TYR A 494 6.35 -22.51 -46.80
C TYR A 494 7.88 -22.59 -46.74
N GLU A 495 8.60 -21.79 -45.98
CA GLU A 495 10.07 -21.89 -45.87
C GLU A 495 10.38 -21.47 -44.43
N GLU A 496 10.97 -22.24 -43.51
CA GLU A 496 12.13 -23.11 -43.63
C GLU A 496 12.04 -24.23 -42.57
N LEU A 497 11.41 -25.34 -42.94
CA LEU A 497 11.68 -26.67 -42.37
C LEU A 497 13.01 -27.24 -42.89
N SER A 498 14.06 -26.42 -43.01
CA SER A 498 15.32 -26.82 -43.69
C SER A 498 16.58 -26.78 -42.83
N ALA A 499 16.50 -26.58 -41.51
CA ALA A 499 17.72 -26.50 -40.73
C ALA A 499 17.58 -27.16 -39.36
N TYR A 500 18.00 -28.42 -39.31
CA TYR A 500 18.48 -29.13 -38.12
C TYR A 500 17.42 -29.52 -37.10
N GLY A 501 16.71 -30.63 -37.32
CA GLY A 501 17.19 -31.95 -36.88
C GLY A 501 18.67 -32.29 -37.13
N HIS A 502 19.47 -32.26 -36.06
CA HIS A 502 20.48 -33.27 -35.76
C HIS A 502 21.00 -33.10 -34.33
N GLU A 503 20.45 -33.91 -33.42
CA GLU A 503 21.15 -34.68 -32.36
C GLU A 503 20.11 -35.23 -31.37
N TYR A 504 19.59 -36.43 -31.67
CA TYR A 504 19.67 -37.65 -30.84
C TYR A 504 19.48 -38.87 -31.74
#